data_AF-A0A1W1WV58-F1
#
_entry.id   AF-A0A1W1WV58-F1
#
_cell.length_a   1.000
_cell.length_b   1.000
_cell.length_c   1.000
_cell.angle_alpha   90.00
_cell.angle_beta   90.00
_cell.angle_gamma   90.00
#
_symmetry.space_group_name_H-M   'P 1'
#
loop_
_entity.id
_entity.type
_entity.pdbx_description
1 polymer ?
#
loop_
_entity_poly.entity_id
_entity_poly.type
_entity_poly.pdbx_seq_one_letter_code
_entity_poly.pdbx_strand_id
1 'polypeptide(L)'
;MTVLMVSRYFNDHPKVLDLFKKEIIAFIDQYNGNNVIRMGNILTGNIRKFLEENGYEIDVISMPRRGKGLYNKNIKMIKEATKVLAIQYENSPNIQKFINYAKQLQKPIEILHLQKLDIDKKLGSSRK
;
A
#
# COMPACT_ATOMS: atom_id res chain seq x y z
N MET A 1 4.09 11.29 10.54
CA MET A 1 4.01 11.05 9.08
C MET A 1 3.83 9.57 8.82
N THR A 2 2.65 9.17 8.32
CA THR A 2 2.35 7.79 7.92
C THR A 2 2.77 7.58 6.47
N VAL A 3 3.49 6.50 6.19
CA VAL A 3 3.84 6.09 4.83
C VAL A 3 3.10 4.81 4.46
N LEU A 4 2.41 4.82 3.32
CA LEU A 4 1.74 3.64 2.79
C LEU A 4 2.55 3.01 1.66
N MET A 5 2.91 1.75 1.84
CA MET A 5 3.56 0.89 0.86
C MET A 5 2.56 -0.14 0.35
N VAL A 6 2.49 -0.34 -0.96
CA VAL A 6 1.46 -1.16 -1.59
C VAL A 6 2.08 -2.06 -2.65
N SER A 7 1.64 -3.33 -2.72
CA SER A 7 1.95 -4.21 -3.84
C SER A 7 1.50 -3.59 -5.16
N ARG A 8 2.40 -3.49 -6.14
CA ARG A 8 2.09 -3.03 -7.51
C ARG A 8 0.91 -3.78 -8.15
N TYR A 9 0.64 -5.00 -7.69
CA TYR A 9 -0.41 -5.88 -8.20
C TYR A 9 -1.78 -5.20 -8.33
N PHE A 10 -2.19 -4.35 -7.37
CA PHE A 10 -3.48 -3.63 -7.41
C PHE A 10 -3.57 -2.61 -8.55
N ASN A 11 -2.44 -2.12 -9.02
CA ASN A 11 -2.41 -1.22 -10.18
C ASN A 11 -2.54 -2.00 -11.48
N ASP A 12 -1.88 -3.15 -11.58
CA ASP A 12 -1.91 -4.00 -12.76
C ASP A 12 -3.25 -4.80 -12.84
N HIS A 13 -3.96 -4.97 -11.72
CA HIS A 13 -5.21 -5.73 -11.61
C HIS A 13 -6.30 -4.99 -10.79
N PRO A 14 -6.95 -3.95 -11.35
CA PRO A 14 -7.95 -3.15 -10.63
C PRO A 14 -9.13 -3.96 -10.04
N LYS A 15 -9.54 -5.04 -10.70
CA LYS A 15 -10.61 -5.93 -10.18
C LYS A 15 -10.25 -6.55 -8.83
N VAL A 16 -8.97 -6.80 -8.57
CA VAL A 16 -8.51 -7.32 -7.28
C VAL A 16 -8.58 -6.23 -6.22
N LEU A 17 -8.25 -4.98 -6.56
CA LEU A 17 -8.43 -3.84 -5.67
C LEU A 17 -9.91 -3.72 -5.24
N ASP A 18 -10.85 -3.83 -6.19
CA ASP A 18 -12.29 -3.75 -5.92
C ASP A 18 -12.77 -4.77 -4.89
N LEU A 19 -12.24 -6.01 -4.94
CA LEU A 19 -12.59 -7.06 -4.00
C LEU A 19 -12.17 -6.73 -2.56
N PHE A 20 -11.09 -5.97 -2.37
CA PHE A 20 -10.48 -5.72 -1.06
C PHE A 20 -10.65 -4.28 -0.56
N LYS A 21 -11.46 -3.44 -1.23
CA LYS A 21 -11.64 -2.02 -0.85
C LYS A 21 -12.01 -1.87 0.63
N LYS A 22 -12.98 -2.63 1.13
CA LYS A 22 -13.45 -2.54 2.52
C LYS A 22 -12.35 -2.88 3.52
N GLU A 23 -11.60 -3.94 3.27
CA GLU A 23 -10.48 -4.35 4.12
C GLU A 23 -9.35 -3.33 4.11
N ILE A 24 -9.05 -2.75 2.95
CA ILE A 24 -8.02 -1.72 2.82
C ILE A 24 -8.41 -0.46 3.62
N ILE A 25 -9.66 0.00 3.52
CA ILE A 25 -10.16 1.14 4.31
C ILE A 25 -10.09 0.83 5.80
N ALA A 26 -10.68 -0.30 6.22
CA ALA A 26 -10.69 -0.68 7.63
C ALA A 26 -9.28 -0.78 8.22
N PHE A 27 -8.34 -1.35 7.46
CA PHE A 27 -6.93 -1.42 7.84
C PHE A 27 -6.31 -0.03 7.96
N ILE A 28 -6.52 0.86 6.98
CA ILE A 28 -5.97 2.21 7.04
C ILE A 28 -6.58 2.97 8.23
N ASP A 29 -7.90 2.97 8.40
CA ASP A 29 -8.59 3.69 9.49
C ASP A 29 -8.18 3.20 10.88
N GLN A 30 -7.97 1.89 11.04
CA GLN A 30 -7.54 1.32 12.31
C GLN A 30 -6.16 1.82 12.75
N TYR A 31 -5.25 2.07 11.79
CA TYR A 31 -3.84 2.30 12.10
C TYR A 31 -3.33 3.68 11.72
N ASN A 32 -4.06 4.41 10.89
CA ASN A 32 -3.73 5.74 10.44
C ASN A 32 -4.44 6.78 11.32
N GLY A 33 -3.73 7.32 12.29
CA GLY A 33 -4.29 8.34 13.19
C GLY A 33 -4.54 9.71 12.56
N ASN A 34 -4.24 9.90 11.27
CA ASN A 34 -4.34 11.18 10.54
C ASN A 34 -4.84 10.96 9.11
N ASN A 35 -5.51 11.93 8.49
CA ASN A 35 -6.01 11.79 7.11
C ASN A 35 -4.92 11.88 6.01
N VAL A 36 -3.68 12.23 6.36
CA VAL A 36 -2.59 12.41 5.39
C VAL A 36 -1.73 11.15 5.28
N ILE A 37 -1.69 10.57 4.09
CA ILE A 37 -0.88 9.39 3.76
C ILE A 37 0.15 9.74 2.71
N ARG A 38 1.42 9.49 3.01
CA ARG A 38 2.51 9.70 2.04
C ARG A 38 2.79 8.41 1.28
N MET A 39 2.84 8.50 -0.05
CA MET A 39 3.07 7.35 -0.95
C MET A 39 4.24 7.58 -1.91
N GLY A 40 5.02 6.53 -2.16
CA GLY A 40 6.06 6.53 -3.20
C GLY A 40 5.44 6.53 -4.60
N ASN A 41 6.01 7.26 -5.56
CA ASN A 41 5.40 7.47 -6.88
C ASN A 41 5.64 6.34 -7.89
N ILE A 42 4.66 6.21 -8.79
CA ILE A 42 4.61 5.53 -10.09
C ILE A 42 4.25 4.04 -10.01
N LEU A 43 3.01 3.74 -10.45
CA LEU A 43 2.32 2.44 -10.56
C LEU A 43 1.32 2.11 -9.43
N THR A 44 0.64 3.12 -8.90
CA THR A 44 -0.48 2.98 -7.93
C THR A 44 -1.64 3.92 -8.26
N GLY A 45 -1.87 4.23 -9.54
CA GLY A 45 -2.93 5.15 -9.96
C GLY A 45 -4.31 4.72 -9.44
N ASN A 46 -4.61 3.42 -9.51
CA ASN A 46 -5.89 2.89 -9.04
C ASN A 46 -6.05 2.99 -7.52
N ILE A 47 -5.04 2.59 -6.74
CA ILE A 47 -5.15 2.65 -5.28
C ILE A 47 -5.10 4.09 -4.77
N ARG A 48 -4.30 4.96 -5.40
CA ARG A 48 -4.31 6.39 -5.09
C ARG A 48 -5.70 6.98 -5.31
N LYS A 49 -6.26 6.80 -6.51
CA LYS A 49 -7.59 7.32 -6.86
C LYS A 49 -8.65 6.79 -5.90
N PHE A 50 -8.61 5.49 -5.62
CA PHE A 50 -9.49 4.87 -4.64
C PHE A 50 -9.38 5.53 -3.25
N LEU A 51 -8.18 5.81 -2.75
CA LEU A 51 -8.01 6.47 -1.45
C LEU A 51 -8.48 7.94 -1.49
N GLU A 52 -8.18 8.68 -2.55
CA GLU A 52 -8.67 10.05 -2.74
C GLU A 52 -10.21 10.10 -2.79
N GLU A 53 -10.86 9.14 -3.48
CA GLU A 53 -12.32 8.99 -3.52
C GLU A 53 -12.93 8.67 -2.14
N ASN A 54 -12.15 8.13 -1.21
CA ASN A 54 -12.57 7.83 0.17
C ASN A 54 -12.12 8.90 1.17
N GLY A 55 -11.67 10.07 0.70
CA GLY A 55 -11.40 11.23 1.54
C GLY A 55 -10.01 11.29 2.17
N TYR A 56 -9.08 10.41 1.80
CA TYR A 56 -7.69 10.52 2.26
C TYR A 56 -6.92 11.59 1.48
N GLU A 57 -6.11 12.36 2.19
CA GLU A 57 -5.16 13.29 1.57
C GLU A 57 -3.87 12.54 1.23
N ILE A 58 -3.60 12.34 -0.06
CA ILE A 58 -2.45 11.55 -0.52
C ILE A 58 -1.32 12.47 -0.99
N ASP A 59 -0.23 12.50 -0.23
CA ASP A 59 1.01 13.18 -0.61
C ASP A 59 1.90 12.22 -1.43
N VAL A 60 1.97 12.47 -2.74
CA VAL A 60 2.75 11.66 -3.68
C VAL A 60 4.10 12.31 -3.95
N ILE A 61 5.19 11.59 -3.65
CA ILE A 61 6.53 12.10 -3.94
C ILE A 61 6.84 11.96 -5.43
N SER A 62 6.59 13.02 -6.20
CA SER A 62 6.84 13.08 -7.65
C SER A 62 8.29 12.74 -8.04
N MET A 63 8.49 12.20 -9.25
CA MET A 63 9.83 11.94 -9.79
C MET A 63 10.27 13.08 -10.72
N PRO A 64 11.58 13.43 -10.76
CA PRO A 64 12.17 14.02 -11.95
C PRO A 64 12.16 13.00 -13.10
N ARG A 65 11.91 13.46 -14.33
CA ARG A 65 11.61 12.65 -15.54
C ARG A 65 12.68 11.61 -15.96
N ARG A 66 13.83 11.50 -15.29
CA ARG A 66 14.92 10.56 -15.63
C ARG A 66 15.17 9.60 -14.48
N GLY A 67 14.88 8.32 -14.73
CA GLY A 67 14.80 7.24 -13.76
C GLY A 67 16.13 6.89 -13.07
N LYS A 68 15.99 6.49 -11.79
CA LYS A 68 16.87 5.67 -10.92
C LYS A 68 16.66 5.95 -9.41
N GLY A 69 15.78 6.89 -9.04
CA GLY A 69 15.62 7.32 -7.64
C GLY A 69 14.51 6.65 -6.82
N LEU A 70 13.64 5.80 -7.37
CA LEU A 70 12.39 5.43 -6.68
C LEU A 70 12.63 4.55 -5.45
N TYR A 71 13.45 3.53 -5.60
CA TYR A 71 13.83 2.66 -4.48
C TYR A 71 14.45 3.48 -3.34
N ASN A 72 15.43 4.33 -3.64
CA ASN A 72 16.09 5.18 -2.65
C ASN A 72 15.14 6.19 -2.01
N LYS A 73 14.15 6.71 -2.75
CA LYS A 73 13.10 7.56 -2.21
C LYS A 73 12.18 6.81 -1.26
N ASN A 74 11.73 5.61 -1.62
CA ASN A 74 10.92 4.77 -0.74
C ASN A 74 11.69 4.41 0.55
N ILE A 75 12.98 4.08 0.42
CA ILE A 75 13.88 3.87 1.55
C ILE A 75 13.98 5.13 2.43
N LYS A 76 14.19 6.30 1.83
CA LYS A 76 14.21 7.60 2.54
C LYS A 76 12.89 7.88 3.26
N MET A 77 11.77 7.63 2.60
CA MET A 77 10.43 7.77 3.20
C MET A 77 10.26 6.86 4.41
N ILE A 78 10.68 5.60 4.34
CA ILE A 78 10.62 4.66 5.47
C ILE A 78 11.50 5.16 6.63
N LYS A 79 12.71 5.67 6.34
CA LYS A 79 13.58 6.25 7.37
C LYS A 79 12.93 7.43 8.10
N GLU A 80 12.23 8.29 7.37
CA GLU A 80 11.57 9.48 7.90
C GLU A 80 10.18 9.18 8.49
N ALA A 81 9.59 8.02 8.16
CA ALA A 81 8.27 7.64 8.62
C ALA A 81 8.22 7.48 10.14
N THR A 82 7.13 7.96 10.73
CA THR A 82 6.76 7.66 12.12
C THR A 82 6.03 6.31 12.19
N LYS A 83 5.31 5.96 11.13
CA LYS A 83 4.59 4.70 10.98
C LYS A 83 4.59 4.27 9.51
N VAL A 84 4.71 2.98 9.27
CA VAL A 84 4.60 2.37 7.95
C VAL A 84 3.35 1.50 7.92
N LEU A 85 2.51 1.69 6.92
CA LEU A 85 1.43 0.77 6.59
C LEU A 85 1.84 0.02 5.32
N ALA A 86 1.69 -1.29 5.30
CA ALA A 86 2.03 -2.11 4.14
C ALA A 86 0.83 -2.96 3.71
N ILE A 87 0.40 -2.83 2.45
CA ILE A 87 -0.63 -3.69 1.85
C ILE A 87 0.06 -4.64 0.89
N GLN A 88 0.22 -5.88 1.33
CA GLN A 88 0.92 -6.93 0.62
C GLN A 88 -0.07 -7.91 0.01
N TYR A 89 -0.22 -7.86 -1.31
CA TYR A 89 -0.84 -8.94 -2.09
C TYR A 89 0.19 -10.05 -2.37
N GLU A 90 -0.15 -11.28 -1.97
CA GLU A 90 0.69 -12.48 -2.03
C GLU A 90 2.11 -12.25 -1.48
N ASN A 91 3.05 -13.14 -1.79
CA ASN A 91 4.46 -12.97 -1.44
C ASN A 91 5.17 -12.02 -2.43
N SER A 92 4.61 -10.84 -2.69
CA SER A 92 5.23 -9.87 -3.60
C SER A 92 6.63 -9.48 -3.10
N PRO A 93 7.71 -9.84 -3.81
CA PRO A 93 9.06 -9.73 -3.28
C PRO A 93 9.51 -8.28 -3.12
N ASN A 94 8.95 -7.35 -3.91
CA ASN A 94 9.33 -5.95 -3.87
C ASN A 94 8.79 -5.22 -2.63
N ILE A 95 7.52 -5.45 -2.26
CA ILE A 95 7.01 -4.89 -1.01
C ILE A 95 7.67 -5.56 0.20
N GLN A 96 7.97 -6.86 0.12
CA GLN A 96 8.67 -7.58 1.18
C GLN A 96 10.03 -6.95 1.51
N LYS A 97 10.78 -6.46 0.51
CA LYS A 97 12.04 -5.73 0.73
C LYS A 97 11.82 -4.47 1.57
N PHE A 98 10.77 -3.70 1.30
CA PHE A 98 10.45 -2.48 2.06
C PHE A 98 9.95 -2.81 3.48
N ILE A 99 9.15 -3.87 3.64
CA ILE A 99 8.71 -4.37 4.95
C ILE A 99 9.93 -4.78 5.78
N ASN A 100 10.82 -5.60 5.23
CA ASN A 100 12.03 -6.04 5.92
C ASN A 100 12.92 -4.86 6.29
N TYR A 101 13.03 -3.87 5.39
CA TYR A 101 13.78 -2.66 5.65
C TYR A 101 13.19 -1.82 6.79
N ALA A 102 11.87 -1.65 6.85
CA ALA A 102 11.19 -0.98 7.95
C ALA A 102 11.40 -1.71 9.28
N LYS A 103 11.31 -3.05 9.28
CA LYS A 103 11.60 -3.90 10.44
C LYS A 103 13.05 -3.76 10.91
N GLN A 104 14.00 -3.75 9.99
CA GLN A 104 15.43 -3.55 10.30
C GLN A 104 15.67 -2.20 10.99
N LEU A 105 14.95 -1.16 10.57
CA LEU A 105 14.99 0.16 11.18
C LEU A 105 14.14 0.29 12.47
N GLN A 106 13.52 -0.81 12.92
CA GLN A 106 12.61 -0.85 14.08
C GLN A 106 11.47 0.17 13.95
N LYS A 107 11.00 0.43 12.72
CA LYS A 107 9.87 1.32 12.47
C LYS A 107 8.57 0.63 12.87
N PRO A 108 7.63 1.34 13.54
CA PRO A 108 6.27 0.84 13.72
C PRO A 108 5.66 0.52 12.35
N ILE A 109 5.36 -0.76 12.12
CA ILE A 109 4.85 -1.25 10.84
C ILE A 109 3.65 -2.17 11.05
N GLU A 110 2.58 -1.86 10.33
CA GLU A 110 1.38 -2.70 10.25
C GLU A 110 1.26 -3.24 8.84
N ILE A 111 0.86 -4.51 8.71
CA ILE A 111 0.85 -5.21 7.43
C ILE A 111 -0.51 -5.86 7.20
N LEU A 112 -1.18 -5.47 6.13
CA LEU A 112 -2.34 -6.18 5.58
C LEU A 112 -1.85 -7.20 4.55
N HIS A 113 -1.94 -8.48 4.88
CA HIS A 113 -1.64 -9.58 3.96
C HIS A 113 -2.93 -10.02 3.24
N LEU A 114 -2.92 -9.98 1.91
CA LEU A 114 -4.03 -10.39 1.05
C LEU A 114 -3.58 -11.54 0.15
N GLN A 115 -4.36 -12.61 0.06
CA GLN A 115 -4.02 -13.80 -0.72
C GLN A 115 -5.06 -14.11 -1.79
N LYS A 116 -4.65 -14.84 -2.84
CA LYS A 116 -5.58 -15.32 -3.88
C LYS A 116 -6.69 -16.21 -3.33
N LEU A 117 -6.41 -17.00 -2.28
CA LEU A 117 -7.43 -17.80 -1.59
C LEU A 117 -8.59 -16.95 -1.04
N ASP A 118 -8.34 -15.68 -0.71
CA ASP A 118 -9.37 -14.76 -0.24
C ASP A 118 -10.27 -14.29 -1.40
N ILE A 119 -9.74 -14.25 -2.63
CA ILE A 119 -10.52 -14.01 -3.85
C ILE A 119 -11.43 -15.20 -4.14
N ASP A 120 -10.89 -16.43 -4.08
CA ASP A 120 -11.66 -17.64 -4.37
C ASP A 120 -12.80 -17.84 -3.36
N LYS A 121 -12.57 -17.52 -2.08
CA LYS A 121 -13.64 -17.46 -1.07
C LYS A 121 -14.68 -16.40 -1.40
N LYS A 122 -14.28 -15.19 -1.80
CA LYS A 122 -15.21 -14.10 -2.13
C LYS A 122 -16.02 -14.35 -3.39
N LEU A 123 -15.44 -14.97 -4.41
CA LEU A 123 -16.13 -15.32 -5.65
C LEU A 123 -16.98 -16.60 -5.50
N GLY A 124 -16.53 -17.56 -4.70
CA GLY A 124 -17.27 -18.79 -4.39
C GLY A 124 -18.47 -18.57 -3.47
N SER A 125 -18.44 -17.55 -2.60
CA SER A 125 -19.54 -17.24 -1.68
C SER A 125 -20.75 -16.57 -2.35
N SER A 126 -20.63 -16.09 -3.59
CA SER A 126 -21.76 -15.60 -4.38
C SER A 126 -22.55 -16.69 -5.10
N ARG A 127 -22.23 -17.98 -4.87
CA ARG A 127 -23.02 -19.13 -5.33
C ARG A 127 -23.60 -19.89 -4.13
N LYS A 128 -24.49 -19.25 -3.38
CA LYS A 128 -25.47 -19.92 -2.53
C LYS A 128 -26.76 -19.12 -2.50
#